data_AF-A0A6P1I477-F1
#
_entry.id   AF-A0A6P1I477-F1
#
_cell.length_a   1.000
_cell.length_b   1.000
_cell.length_c   1.000
_cell.angle_alpha   90.00
_cell.angle_beta   90.00
_cell.angle_gamma   90.00
#
_symmetry.space_group_name_H-M   'P 1'
#
loop_
_entity.id
_entity.type
_entity.pdbx_description
1 polymer ?
#
loop_
_entity_poly.entity_id
_entity_poly.type
_entity_poly.pdbx_seq_one_letter_code
_entity_poly.pdbx_strand_id
1 'polypeptide(L)'
;MTSPNALSASSTAAAGAPAPPTTQIRTVTLTWVCPGCHGPRGIPKEHRFHEDGHWLTCDRWDNPCGHLDLYTAVLAQARERHPAGPRL
;
A
#
# COMPACT_ATOMS: atom_id res chain seq x y z
N MET A 1 -0.78 7.17 -17.51
CA MET A 1 -1.18 5.77 -17.25
C MET A 1 -1.00 5.54 -15.77
N THR A 2 -2.09 5.41 -15.01
CA THR A 2 -2.05 5.49 -13.55
C THR A 2 -2.03 4.07 -12.97
N SER A 3 -0.89 3.62 -12.49
CA SER A 3 -0.74 2.27 -11.92
C SER A 3 -1.55 2.13 -10.63
N PRO A 4 -2.36 1.06 -10.48
CA PRO A 4 -3.17 0.83 -9.29
C PRO A 4 -2.44 -0.07 -8.29
N ASN A 5 -2.87 -0.01 -7.02
CA ASN A 5 -2.47 -0.90 -5.92
C ASN A 5 -0.98 -0.75 -5.51
N ALA A 6 -0.73 0.00 -4.42
CA ALA A 6 0.61 0.29 -3.89
C ALA A 6 0.56 0.38 -2.35
N LEU A 7 1.21 -0.53 -1.62
CA LEU A 7 1.22 -0.56 -0.13
C LEU A 7 2.48 -1.22 0.48
N SER A 8 3.61 -0.53 0.35
CA SER A 8 4.80 -0.54 1.23
C SER A 8 5.53 0.79 0.99
N ALA A 9 6.84 0.97 1.29
CA ALA A 9 7.69 2.19 1.13
C ALA A 9 8.32 2.81 2.40
N SER A 10 9.48 2.30 2.78
CA SER A 10 10.37 3.02 3.69
C SER A 10 10.77 4.38 3.08
N SER A 11 10.66 5.46 3.87
CA SER A 11 11.20 6.78 3.55
C SER A 11 12.42 7.07 4.42
N THR A 12 13.52 7.51 3.81
CA THR A 12 14.69 8.02 4.53
C THR A 12 14.60 9.54 4.61
N ALA A 13 13.91 10.07 5.61
CA ALA A 13 13.73 11.50 5.80
C ALA A 13 14.85 12.12 6.64
N ALA A 14 15.47 13.20 6.14
CA ALA A 14 16.25 14.12 6.96
C ALA A 14 15.32 15.06 7.75
N ALA A 15 15.66 15.38 8.99
CA ALA A 15 14.75 16.05 9.92
C ALA A 15 14.69 17.59 9.70
N GLY A 16 13.49 18.18 9.80
CA GLY A 16 13.35 19.63 10.08
C GLY A 16 12.30 20.45 9.32
N ALA A 17 11.03 20.02 9.25
CA ALA A 17 9.91 20.90 8.86
C ALA A 17 8.57 20.40 9.43
N PRO A 18 7.58 21.26 9.72
CA PRO A 18 6.21 20.82 9.99
C PRO A 18 5.66 20.18 8.71
N ALA A 19 5.40 18.88 8.74
CA ALA A 19 5.22 18.11 7.52
C ALA A 19 3.88 18.44 6.80
N PRO A 20 3.87 18.52 5.46
CA PRO A 20 2.64 18.47 4.66
C PRO A 20 1.87 17.17 4.95
N PRO A 21 0.61 16.98 4.47
CA PRO A 21 -0.12 15.72 4.63
C PRO A 21 0.73 14.55 4.10
N THR A 22 1.39 13.85 5.02
CA THR A 22 2.50 12.96 4.65
C THR A 22 1.97 11.77 3.86
N THR A 23 2.53 11.52 2.66
CA THR A 23 2.41 10.21 2.02
C THR A 23 2.98 9.18 2.99
N GLN A 24 2.07 8.52 3.68
CA GLN A 24 2.38 7.59 4.76
C GLN A 24 2.25 6.17 4.29
N ILE A 25 3.17 5.38 4.80
CA ILE A 25 3.38 4.03 4.35
C ILE A 25 3.13 3.09 5.50
N ARG A 26 2.44 1.98 5.18
CA ARG A 26 1.90 1.05 6.15
C ARG A 26 2.09 -0.36 5.65
N THR A 27 2.84 -1.16 6.39
CA THR A 27 2.80 -2.62 6.28
C THR A 27 1.40 -3.08 6.68
N VAL A 28 0.79 -3.94 5.87
CA VAL A 28 -0.58 -4.43 6.08
C VAL A 28 -0.64 -5.95 6.00
N THR A 29 -1.51 -6.56 6.80
CA THR A 29 -1.76 -8.01 6.77
C THR A 29 -3.10 -8.27 6.09
N LEU A 30 -3.09 -9.09 5.04
CA LEU A 30 -4.22 -9.27 4.13
C LEU A 30 -4.55 -10.76 3.94
N THR A 31 -5.79 -11.08 3.59
CA THR A 31 -6.12 -12.38 2.98
C THR A 31 -5.63 -12.32 1.54
N TRP A 32 -4.74 -13.22 1.12
CA TRP A 32 -4.09 -13.16 -0.20
C TRP A 32 -4.97 -13.64 -1.38
N VAL A 33 -6.16 -13.05 -1.50
CA VAL A 33 -7.14 -13.31 -2.56
C VAL A 33 -7.61 -11.98 -3.15
N CYS A 34 -7.99 -11.97 -4.42
CA CYS A 34 -8.57 -10.81 -5.09
C CYS A 34 -9.89 -10.40 -4.42
N PRO A 35 -10.11 -9.11 -4.05
CA PRO A 35 -11.35 -8.68 -3.39
C PRO A 35 -12.58 -8.74 -4.31
N GLY A 36 -12.42 -8.75 -5.64
CA GLY A 36 -13.52 -8.80 -6.59
C GLY A 36 -14.04 -10.20 -6.90
N CYS A 37 -13.15 -11.18 -7.08
CA CYS A 37 -13.51 -12.54 -7.49
C CYS A 37 -13.02 -13.67 -6.58
N HIS A 38 -12.34 -13.36 -5.47
CA HIS A 38 -11.74 -14.32 -4.54
C HIS A 38 -10.70 -15.29 -5.15
N GLY A 39 -10.33 -15.13 -6.42
CA GLY A 39 -9.21 -15.81 -7.05
C GLY A 39 -7.85 -15.36 -6.50
N PRO A 40 -6.73 -15.90 -7.02
CA PRO A 40 -5.39 -15.53 -6.57
C PRO A 40 -5.14 -14.02 -6.74
N ARG A 41 -4.63 -13.38 -5.67
CA ARG A 41 -4.08 -12.02 -5.75
C ARG A 41 -2.71 -12.08 -6.44
N GLY A 42 -2.31 -10.99 -7.11
CA GLY A 42 -1.01 -10.88 -7.78
C GLY A 42 0.20 -11.14 -6.87
N ILE A 43 1.38 -11.31 -7.46
CA ILE A 43 2.64 -11.39 -6.69
C ILE A 43 3.11 -9.95 -6.39
N PRO A 44 3.44 -9.60 -5.13
CA PRO A 44 4.03 -8.30 -4.79
C PRO A 44 5.35 -8.06 -5.51
N LYS A 45 5.55 -6.83 -5.98
CA LYS A 45 6.78 -6.34 -6.59
C LYS A 45 7.12 -5.00 -5.98
N GLU A 46 8.38 -4.82 -5.63
CA GLU A 46 8.89 -3.52 -5.18
C GLU A 46 8.74 -2.47 -6.29
N HIS A 47 8.23 -1.30 -5.94
CA HIS A 47 8.08 -0.16 -6.83
C HIS A 47 8.52 1.13 -6.14
N ARG A 48 9.62 1.70 -6.63
CA ARG A 48 10.15 2.97 -6.15
C ARG A 48 9.60 4.15 -6.94
N PHE A 49 9.05 5.13 -6.24
CA PHE A 49 8.49 6.39 -6.76
C PHE A 49 9.02 7.60 -5.99
N HIS A 50 8.80 8.80 -6.53
CA HIS A 50 9.23 10.06 -5.93
C HIS A 50 8.03 10.99 -5.79
N GLU A 51 7.74 11.42 -4.57
CA GLU A 51 6.58 12.26 -4.22
C GLU A 51 6.98 13.24 -3.12
N ASP A 52 6.52 14.50 -3.21
CA ASP A 52 6.82 15.58 -2.26
C ASP A 52 8.30 15.79 -1.90
N GLY A 53 9.21 15.49 -2.85
CA GLY A 53 10.67 15.60 -2.65
C GLY A 53 11.31 14.39 -1.96
N HIS A 54 10.54 13.33 -1.70
CA HIS A 54 10.98 12.11 -1.04
C HIS A 54 10.93 10.91 -1.98
N TRP A 55 11.91 10.01 -1.86
CA TRP A 55 11.87 8.69 -2.51
C TRP A 55 11.17 7.68 -1.60
N LEU A 56 10.22 6.93 -2.17
CA LEU A 56 9.33 5.99 -1.50
C LEU A 56 9.31 4.65 -2.27
N THR A 57 9.35 3.50 -1.61
CA THR A 57 9.56 2.15 -2.20
C THR A 57 8.44 1.12 -1.90
N CYS A 58 7.30 1.18 -2.61
CA CYS A 58 6.06 0.44 -2.27
C CYS A 58 5.87 -0.92 -2.96
N ASP A 59 5.15 -1.85 -2.31
CA ASP A 59 4.73 -3.10 -2.94
C ASP A 59 3.54 -2.86 -3.86
N ARG A 60 3.66 -3.26 -5.12
CA ARG A 60 2.57 -3.26 -6.12
C ARG A 60 2.30 -4.67 -6.65
N TRP A 61 1.08 -4.92 -7.08
CA TRP A 61 0.71 -6.20 -7.69
C TRP A 61 -0.44 -6.06 -8.70
N ASP A 62 -0.35 -6.85 -9.76
CA ASP A 62 -1.39 -7.00 -10.78
C ASP A 62 -2.12 -8.32 -10.54
N ASN A 63 -3.45 -8.27 -10.36
CA ASN A 63 -4.24 -9.49 -10.21
C ASN A 63 -4.42 -10.18 -11.57
N PRO A 64 -4.18 -11.50 -11.70
CA PRO A 64 -4.30 -12.21 -12.97
C PRO A 64 -5.74 -12.24 -13.53
N CYS A 65 -6.74 -11.98 -12.69
CA CYS A 65 -8.14 -11.81 -13.09
C CYS A 65 -8.49 -10.42 -13.66
N GLY A 66 -7.53 -9.48 -13.71
CA GLY A 66 -7.73 -8.11 -14.20
C GLY A 66 -8.45 -7.16 -13.23
N HIS A 67 -8.95 -7.64 -12.09
CA HIS A 67 -9.62 -6.78 -11.10
C HIS A 67 -8.64 -5.90 -10.32
N LEU A 68 -9.06 -4.65 -10.10
CA LEU A 68 -8.36 -3.66 -9.29
C LEU A 68 -8.40 -4.01 -7.79
N ASP A 69 -7.31 -3.70 -7.08
CA ASP A 69 -7.19 -3.91 -5.63
C ASP A 69 -7.09 -2.55 -4.93
N LEU A 70 -8.21 -1.83 -4.96
CA LEU A 70 -8.32 -0.44 -4.50
C LEU A 70 -7.68 -0.25 -3.13
N TYR A 71 -6.80 0.75 -3.01
CA TYR A 71 -6.09 1.11 -1.77
C TYR A 71 -7.03 1.18 -0.55
N THR A 72 -8.23 1.73 -0.73
CA THR A 72 -9.27 1.81 0.32
C THR A 72 -9.79 0.44 0.77
N ALA A 73 -9.96 -0.51 -0.14
CA ALA A 73 -10.35 -1.89 0.17
C ALA A 73 -9.23 -2.64 0.89
N VAL A 74 -7.98 -2.45 0.45
CA VAL A 74 -6.80 -3.01 1.13
C VAL A 74 -6.69 -2.48 2.57
N LEU A 75 -6.85 -1.17 2.78
CA LEU A 75 -6.86 -0.58 4.12
C LEU A 75 -8.04 -1.06 4.99
N ALA A 76 -9.23 -1.25 4.42
CA ALA A 76 -10.39 -1.79 5.15
C ALA A 76 -10.09 -3.21 5.65
N GLN A 77 -9.64 -4.09 4.75
CA GLN A 77 -9.24 -5.47 5.05
C GLN A 77 -8.12 -5.53 6.10
N ALA A 78 -7.14 -4.62 6.03
CA ALA A 78 -6.06 -4.54 7.01
C ALA A 78 -6.55 -4.14 8.42
N ARG A 79 -7.55 -3.25 8.52
CA ARG A 79 -8.18 -2.86 9.79
C ARG A 79 -8.97 -4.00 10.41
N GLU A 80 -9.74 -4.73 9.59
CA GLU A 80 -10.48 -5.92 10.04
C GLU A 80 -9.54 -6.99 10.60
N ARG A 81 -8.36 -7.17 9.99
CA ARG A 81 -7.32 -8.10 10.45
C ARG A 81 -6.46 -7.58 11.62
N HIS A 82 -6.58 -6.30 11.98
CA HIS A 82 -5.82 -5.69 13.07
C HIS A 82 -6.69 -4.71 13.87
N PRO A 83 -7.73 -5.20 14.59
CA PRO A 83 -8.78 -4.36 15.19
C PRO A 83 -8.26 -3.44 16.32
N ALA A 84 -7.15 -3.81 16.95
CA ALA A 84 -6.31 -2.87 17.70
C ALA A 84 -5.13 -2.50 16.81
N GLY A 85 -5.15 -1.32 16.19
CA GLY A 85 -4.07 -0.86 15.31
C GLY A 85 -2.72 -0.77 16.04
N PRO A 86 -1.59 -0.68 15.31
CA PRO A 86 -0.32 -0.37 15.94
C PRO A 86 -0.44 0.95 16.71
N ARG A 87 0.04 0.96 17.96
CA ARG A 87 0.16 2.21 18.73
C ARG A 87 1.14 3.13 18.00
N LEU A 88 0.59 4.19 17.41
CA LEU A 88 1.30 5.38 16.97
C LEU A 88 1.83 6.16 18.19
#